data_AF-A0A7Y5B4B3-F1
#
_entry.id   AF-A0A7Y5B4B3-F1
#
_cell.length_a   1.000
_cell.length_b   1.000
_cell.length_c   1.000
_cell.angle_alpha   90.00
_cell.angle_beta   90.00
_cell.angle_gamma   90.00
#
_symmetry.space_group_name_H-M   'P 1'
#
loop_
_entity.id
_entity.type
_entity.pdbx_description
1 polymer ?
#
loop_
_entity_poly.entity_id
_entity_poly.type
_entity_poly.pdbx_seq_one_letter_code
_entity_poly.pdbx_strand_id
1 'polypeptide(L)'
;MSEREWDEEGKFDPEDLKIPSQDELMSMPFLPDEGETGEGAEVPEMEDEKRFSSGKEVEVKVVGVFEHAEPAGAPHTFVVLRDHKGRQVPISIGRTEAYAISLGLSGEASERPLTHDLLRNILERLDVNIDRIVVDDLWRDTFYAKIYLVVEGEEIEIDSRPSDAIALAIRFRCPIYMSDDVIASIQRSSNPE
;
A
#
# COMPACT_ATOMS: atom_id res chain seq x y z
N MET A 1 30.21 4.01 -20.80
CA MET A 1 29.72 5.17 -21.57
C MET A 1 29.06 4.63 -22.83
N SER A 2 27.74 4.57 -22.88
CA SER A 2 27.01 4.54 -24.16
C SER A 2 26.04 5.72 -24.16
N GLU A 3 26.07 6.42 -25.27
CA GLU A 3 25.48 7.74 -25.49
C GLU A 3 23.97 7.67 -25.74
N ARG A 4 23.33 8.77 -25.36
CA ARG A 4 21.92 9.18 -25.53
C ARG A 4 21.19 8.60 -26.77
N GLU A 5 19.99 8.09 -26.55
CA GLU A 5 19.04 7.63 -27.59
C GLU A 5 17.84 8.58 -27.70
N TRP A 6 18.09 9.85 -28.00
CA TRP A 6 17.02 10.82 -28.31
C TRP A 6 17.50 11.69 -29.47
N ASP A 7 16.67 11.84 -30.50
CA ASP A 7 16.94 12.78 -31.59
C ASP A 7 16.92 14.24 -31.08
N GLU A 8 17.39 15.19 -31.89
CA GLU A 8 17.46 16.61 -31.51
C GLU A 8 16.08 17.27 -31.28
N GLU A 9 14.97 16.56 -31.55
CA GLU A 9 13.58 17.01 -31.37
C GLU A 9 12.85 16.26 -30.24
N GLY A 10 13.52 15.34 -29.54
CA GLY A 10 12.99 14.59 -28.41
C GLY A 10 11.89 13.58 -28.76
N LYS A 11 11.83 13.11 -30.01
CA LYS A 11 10.91 12.03 -30.40
C LYS A 11 11.60 10.69 -30.42
N PHE A 12 10.91 9.72 -29.83
CA PHE A 12 11.31 8.33 -29.80
C PHE A 12 10.99 7.68 -31.16
N ASP A 13 12.01 7.22 -31.87
CA ASP A 13 11.86 6.41 -33.08
C ASP A 13 11.76 4.92 -32.68
N PRO A 14 10.61 4.25 -32.91
CA PRO A 14 10.45 2.84 -32.56
C PRO A 14 11.40 1.90 -33.33
N GLU A 15 11.99 2.32 -34.45
CA GLU A 15 12.95 1.52 -35.22
C GLU A 15 14.35 1.49 -34.60
N ASP A 16 14.67 2.42 -33.69
CA ASP A 16 15.93 2.43 -32.95
C ASP A 16 15.96 1.41 -31.81
N LEU A 17 14.80 0.80 -31.48
CA LEU A 17 14.71 -0.28 -30.52
C LEU A 17 15.27 -1.58 -31.10
N LYS A 18 16.59 -1.77 -30.96
CA LYS A 18 17.21 -3.07 -31.23
C LYS A 18 16.84 -4.05 -30.13
N ILE A 19 15.74 -4.77 -30.33
CA ILE A 19 15.38 -5.93 -29.51
C ILE A 19 16.39 -7.04 -29.84
N PRO A 20 17.24 -7.47 -28.89
CA PRO A 20 18.18 -8.53 -29.13
C PRO A 20 17.45 -9.83 -29.50
N SER A 21 18.04 -10.57 -30.44
CA SER A 21 17.53 -11.87 -30.84
C SER A 21 17.55 -12.86 -29.67
N GLN A 22 16.76 -13.93 -29.78
CA GLN A 22 16.65 -14.92 -28.71
C GLN A 22 18.01 -15.59 -28.39
N ASP A 23 18.87 -15.76 -29.39
CA ASP A 23 20.23 -16.29 -29.21
C ASP A 23 21.18 -15.27 -28.57
N GLU A 24 21.00 -13.97 -28.84
CA GLU A 24 21.74 -12.89 -28.16
C GLU A 24 21.35 -12.81 -26.68
N LEU A 25 20.05 -12.89 -26.35
CA LEU A 25 19.57 -12.92 -24.97
C LEU A 25 20.11 -14.12 -24.18
N MET A 26 20.25 -15.28 -24.83
CA MET A 26 20.76 -16.50 -24.19
C MET A 26 22.29 -16.53 -24.06
N SER A 27 23.01 -15.70 -24.81
CA SER A 27 24.47 -15.62 -24.81
C SER A 27 25.02 -14.38 -24.08
N MET A 28 24.15 -13.46 -23.68
CA MET A 28 24.51 -12.38 -22.78
C MET A 28 24.99 -12.96 -21.45
N PRO A 29 26.15 -12.52 -20.93
CA PRO A 29 26.61 -12.95 -19.62
C PRO A 29 25.55 -12.54 -18.60
N PHE A 30 25.03 -13.51 -17.86
CA PHE A 30 24.20 -13.25 -16.70
C PHE A 30 25.03 -12.33 -15.81
N LEU A 31 24.59 -11.08 -15.63
CA LEU A 31 25.22 -10.19 -14.66
C LEU A 31 25.21 -10.96 -13.34
N PRO A 32 26.37 -11.15 -12.67
CA PRO A 32 26.35 -11.75 -11.35
C PRO A 32 25.39 -10.92 -10.50
N ASP A 33 24.52 -11.62 -9.79
CA ASP A 33 23.65 -11.04 -8.78
C ASP A 33 24.55 -10.35 -7.77
N GLU A 34 24.71 -9.02 -7.91
CA GLU A 34 25.34 -8.22 -6.87
C GLU A 34 24.33 -8.12 -5.71
N GLY A 35 24.32 -9.18 -4.92
CA GLY A 35 23.40 -9.38 -3.82
C GLY A 35 23.53 -10.74 -3.16
N GLU A 36 24.79 -11.18 -2.95
CA GLU A 36 25.14 -12.36 -2.17
C GLU A 36 24.23 -12.56 -0.94
N THR A 37 23.81 -13.80 -0.74
CA THR A 37 23.20 -14.29 0.50
C THR A 37 24.18 -14.10 1.66
N GLY A 38 24.13 -12.93 2.29
CA GLY A 38 24.75 -12.70 3.59
C GLY A 38 23.95 -13.43 4.66
N GLU A 39 24.44 -14.59 5.10
CA GLU A 39 24.16 -15.06 6.45
C GLU A 39 24.48 -13.92 7.43
N GLY A 40 23.47 -13.42 8.16
CA GLY A 40 23.66 -12.41 9.20
C GLY A 40 23.41 -10.96 8.81
N ALA A 41 22.43 -10.67 7.94
CA ALA A 41 21.79 -9.35 8.01
C ALA A 41 21.03 -9.26 9.34
N GLU A 42 21.70 -8.74 10.38
CA GLU A 42 21.03 -8.26 11.58
C GLU A 42 19.96 -7.27 11.11
N VAL A 43 18.70 -7.70 11.21
CA VAL A 43 17.57 -6.78 11.24
C VAL A 43 17.94 -5.78 12.33
N PRO A 44 18.06 -4.47 12.04
CA PRO A 44 18.41 -3.51 13.07
C PRO A 44 17.43 -3.72 14.22
N GLU A 45 17.94 -4.04 15.42
CA GLU A 45 17.12 -3.98 16.62
C GLU A 45 16.63 -2.53 16.70
N MET A 46 15.37 -2.34 16.29
CA MET A 46 14.73 -1.05 16.24
C MET A 46 14.58 -0.61 17.69
N GLU A 47 15.27 0.45 18.09
CA GLU A 47 15.15 1.02 19.43
C GLU A 47 13.67 1.37 19.70
N ASP A 48 13.17 0.81 20.81
CA ASP A 48 11.79 0.70 21.29
C ASP A 48 11.10 2.04 21.63
N GLU A 49 11.34 3.12 20.91
CA GLU A 49 10.70 4.41 21.21
C GLU A 49 9.38 4.59 20.45
N LYS A 50 8.37 3.86 20.93
CA LYS A 50 6.92 3.94 20.65
C LYS A 50 6.40 3.10 19.47
N ARG A 51 6.58 1.79 19.53
CA ARG A 51 5.63 0.87 18.88
C ARG A 51 4.33 0.88 19.67
N PHE A 52 3.20 1.15 19.03
CA PHE A 52 1.87 1.06 19.65
C PHE A 52 1.41 -0.41 19.79
N SER A 53 2.22 -1.29 20.38
CA SER A 53 2.00 -2.73 20.31
C SER A 53 0.97 -3.31 21.31
N SER A 54 0.08 -2.48 21.88
CA SER A 54 -1.03 -2.97 22.71
C SER A 54 -2.15 -1.95 22.91
N GLY A 55 -2.32 -1.04 21.96
CA GLY A 55 -3.37 -0.02 22.04
C GLY A 55 -4.76 -0.63 21.88
N LYS A 56 -5.79 0.00 22.47
CA LYS A 56 -7.18 -0.41 22.24
C LYS A 56 -7.52 -0.19 20.77
N GLU A 57 -7.83 -1.26 20.04
CA GLU A 57 -8.32 -1.16 18.67
C GLU A 57 -9.77 -0.62 18.64
N VAL A 58 -10.04 0.29 17.72
CA VAL A 58 -11.39 0.79 17.46
C VAL A 58 -11.77 0.55 16.01
N GLU A 59 -12.98 0.08 15.78
CA GLU A 59 -13.50 -0.09 14.43
C GLU A 59 -13.70 1.29 13.77
N VAL A 60 -13.22 1.40 12.53
CA VAL A 60 -13.31 2.60 11.71
C VAL A 60 -13.92 2.27 10.36
N LYS A 61 -14.51 3.27 9.72
CA LYS A 61 -15.11 3.17 8.39
C LYS A 61 -14.45 4.11 7.42
N VAL A 62 -14.33 3.67 6.17
CA VAL A 62 -13.90 4.54 5.08
C VAL A 62 -15.01 5.53 4.77
N VAL A 63 -14.76 6.81 4.98
CA VAL A 63 -15.69 7.89 4.63
C VAL A 63 -15.65 8.15 3.14
N GLY A 64 -14.45 8.13 2.56
CA GLY A 64 -14.23 8.39 1.14
C GLY A 64 -12.77 8.72 0.85
N VAL A 65 -12.51 8.93 -0.42
CA VAL A 65 -11.23 9.37 -0.97
C VAL A 65 -11.40 10.81 -1.44
N PHE A 66 -10.46 11.67 -1.09
CA PHE A 66 -10.52 13.10 -1.36
C PHE A 66 -9.21 13.56 -1.99
N GLU A 67 -9.31 14.55 -2.87
CA GLU A 67 -8.18 15.19 -3.53
C GLU A 67 -8.23 16.69 -3.21
N HIS A 68 -7.13 17.23 -2.70
CA HIS A 68 -6.94 18.65 -2.50
C HIS A 68 -5.95 19.17 -3.54
N ALA A 69 -6.44 20.05 -4.42
CA ALA A 69 -5.60 20.72 -5.41
C ALA A 69 -4.90 21.93 -4.76
N GLU A 70 -3.57 21.96 -4.81
CA GLU A 70 -2.81 23.14 -4.44
C GLU A 70 -2.63 24.07 -5.65
N PRO A 71 -2.68 25.41 -5.48
CA PRO A 71 -2.56 26.37 -6.58
C PRO A 71 -1.25 26.29 -7.40
N ALA A 72 -0.19 25.73 -6.82
CA ALA A 72 1.13 25.64 -7.44
C ALA A 72 1.85 24.30 -7.17
N GLY A 73 1.11 23.28 -6.72
CA GLY A 73 1.65 22.00 -6.26
C GLY A 73 0.99 20.80 -6.92
N ALA A 74 1.56 19.62 -6.69
CA ALA A 74 0.88 18.37 -7.02
C ALA A 74 -0.36 18.20 -6.13
N PRO A 75 -1.47 17.66 -6.65
CA PRO A 75 -2.64 17.41 -5.81
C PRO A 75 -2.30 16.40 -4.71
N HIS A 76 -2.77 16.68 -3.50
CA HIS A 76 -2.64 15.78 -2.36
C HIS A 76 -3.89 14.91 -2.26
N THR A 77 -3.73 13.60 -2.34
CA THR A 77 -4.82 12.64 -2.23
C THR A 77 -4.77 11.94 -0.88
N PHE A 78 -5.93 11.78 -0.25
CA PHE A 78 -6.05 11.12 1.05
C PHE A 78 -7.33 10.31 1.16
N VAL A 79 -7.26 9.21 1.90
CA VAL A 79 -8.45 8.46 2.35
C VAL A 79 -8.77 8.87 3.77
N VAL A 80 -10.05 9.06 4.08
CA VAL A 80 -10.50 9.43 5.43
C VAL A 80 -11.15 8.24 6.11
N LEU A 81 -10.59 7.85 7.25
CA LEU A 81 -11.17 6.88 8.16
C LEU A 81 -11.92 7.59 9.29
N ARG A 82 -13.04 7.04 9.74
CA ARG A 82 -13.85 7.60 10.83
C ARG A 82 -14.29 6.52 11.81
N ASP A 83 -14.12 6.79 13.11
CA ASP A 83 -14.61 5.92 14.17
C ASP A 83 -16.08 6.19 14.55
N HIS A 84 -16.65 5.36 15.43
CA HIS A 84 -18.01 5.53 15.95
C HIS A 84 -18.20 6.80 16.80
N LYS A 85 -17.12 7.43 17.27
CA LYS A 85 -17.15 8.69 18.02
C LYS A 85 -17.10 9.92 17.10
N GLY A 86 -16.97 9.72 15.79
CA GLY A 86 -16.90 10.78 14.79
C GLY A 86 -15.50 11.36 14.57
N ARG A 87 -14.46 10.81 15.21
CA ARG A 87 -13.07 11.21 15.00
C ARG A 87 -12.64 10.78 13.60
N GLN A 88 -11.98 11.67 12.87
CA GLN A 88 -11.54 11.43 11.50
C GLN A 88 -10.02 11.43 11.42
N VAL A 89 -9.47 10.46 10.68
CA VAL A 89 -8.04 10.33 10.43
C VAL A 89 -7.83 10.33 8.91
N PRO A 90 -7.24 11.39 8.33
CA PRO A 90 -6.82 11.39 6.94
C PRO A 90 -5.50 10.61 6.82
N ILE A 91 -5.43 9.70 5.84
CA ILE A 91 -4.20 8.98 5.47
C ILE A 91 -3.83 9.38 4.05
N SER A 92 -2.67 10.00 3.88
CA SER A 92 -2.12 10.37 2.57
C SER A 92 -1.84 9.13 1.74
N ILE A 93 -2.32 9.11 0.48
CA ILE A 93 -2.15 8.00 -0.45
C ILE A 93 -1.84 8.50 -1.86
N GLY A 94 -1.26 7.64 -2.69
CA GLY A 94 -1.05 7.93 -4.10
C GLY A 94 -2.35 7.88 -4.91
N ARG A 95 -2.33 8.46 -6.11
CA ARG A 95 -3.50 8.51 -7.02
C ARG A 95 -3.93 7.10 -7.48
N THR A 96 -2.96 6.20 -7.66
CA THR A 96 -3.19 4.80 -8.02
C THR A 96 -3.94 4.03 -6.93
N GLU A 97 -3.52 4.20 -5.69
CA GLU A 97 -4.16 3.62 -4.50
C GLU A 97 -5.55 4.21 -4.27
N ALA A 98 -5.67 5.53 -4.42
CA ALA A 98 -6.93 6.26 -4.34
C ALA A 98 -7.95 5.73 -5.34
N TYR A 99 -7.54 5.50 -6.59
CA TYR A 99 -8.38 4.91 -7.61
C TYR A 99 -8.83 3.48 -7.23
N ALA A 100 -7.91 2.64 -6.77
CA ALA A 100 -8.23 1.26 -6.36
C ALA A 100 -9.21 1.20 -5.17
N ILE A 101 -9.09 2.12 -4.21
CA ILE A 101 -10.03 2.26 -3.09
C ILE A 101 -11.39 2.78 -3.57
N SER A 102 -11.39 3.82 -4.41
CA SER A 102 -12.62 4.46 -4.91
C SER A 102 -13.46 3.49 -5.73
N LEU A 103 -12.83 2.70 -6.59
CA LEU A 103 -13.50 1.65 -7.37
C LEU A 103 -14.07 0.55 -6.46
N GLY A 104 -13.34 0.17 -5.41
CA GLY A 104 -13.85 -0.77 -4.41
C GLY A 104 -15.10 -0.23 -3.68
N LEU A 105 -15.10 1.06 -3.34
CA LEU A 105 -16.21 1.72 -2.65
C LEU A 105 -17.45 1.88 -3.54
N SER A 106 -17.28 2.13 -4.85
CA SER A 106 -18.41 2.22 -5.78
C SER A 106 -19.09 0.87 -6.01
N GLY A 107 -18.40 -0.24 -5.72
CA GLY A 107 -18.87 -1.58 -6.03
C GLY A 107 -18.90 -1.88 -7.53
N GLU A 108 -18.30 -1.01 -8.34
CA GLU A 108 -18.16 -1.22 -9.78
C GLU A 108 -17.03 -2.23 -10.05
N ALA A 109 -17.24 -3.08 -11.06
CA ALA A 109 -16.22 -4.01 -11.53
C ALA A 109 -15.62 -3.48 -12.84
N SER A 110 -14.29 -3.52 -12.94
CA SER A 110 -13.58 -3.30 -14.20
C SER A 110 -13.73 -4.51 -15.13
N GLU A 111 -13.55 -4.30 -16.44
CA GLU A 111 -13.62 -5.39 -17.44
C GLU A 111 -12.60 -6.52 -17.20
N ARG A 112 -11.44 -6.16 -16.62
CA ARG A 112 -10.39 -7.09 -16.21
C ARG A 112 -10.03 -6.83 -14.75
N PRO A 113 -9.71 -7.87 -13.96
CA PRO A 113 -9.35 -7.71 -12.55
C PRO A 113 -8.14 -6.77 -12.40
N LEU A 114 -8.26 -5.77 -11.52
CA LEU A 114 -7.10 -4.97 -11.08
C LEU A 114 -6.29 -5.73 -10.04
N THR A 115 -5.18 -5.16 -9.58
CA THR A 115 -4.25 -5.80 -8.65
C THR A 115 -4.93 -6.34 -7.39
N HIS A 116 -5.75 -5.54 -6.72
CA HIS A 116 -6.46 -5.98 -5.50
C HIS A 116 -7.58 -6.98 -5.79
N ASP A 117 -8.17 -6.97 -6.99
CA ASP A 117 -9.15 -7.99 -7.40
C ASP A 117 -8.46 -9.31 -7.71
N LEU A 118 -7.31 -9.26 -8.39
CA LEU A 118 -6.46 -10.42 -8.62
C LEU A 118 -6.02 -11.05 -7.30
N LEU A 119 -5.57 -10.25 -6.34
CA LEU A 119 -5.17 -10.73 -5.02
C LEU A 119 -6.35 -11.36 -4.27
N ARG A 120 -7.54 -10.74 -4.30
CA ARG A 120 -8.76 -11.37 -3.76
C ARG A 120 -9.00 -12.73 -4.40
N ASN A 121 -9.00 -12.80 -5.73
CA ASN A 121 -9.27 -14.04 -6.46
C ASN A 121 -8.24 -15.14 -6.12
N ILE A 122 -6.97 -14.79 -5.91
CA ILE A 122 -5.92 -15.72 -5.49
C ILE A 122 -6.23 -16.27 -4.10
N LEU A 123 -6.49 -15.40 -3.13
CA LEU A 123 -6.78 -15.79 -1.75
C LEU A 123 -8.06 -16.62 -1.65
N GLU A 124 -9.13 -16.22 -2.33
CA GLU A 124 -10.38 -17.01 -2.41
C GLU A 124 -10.14 -18.40 -3.00
N ARG A 125 -9.27 -18.52 -4.01
CA ARG A 125 -8.97 -19.81 -4.64
C ARG A 125 -8.13 -20.74 -3.76
N LEU A 126 -7.40 -20.16 -2.81
CA LEU A 126 -6.62 -20.84 -1.78
C LEU A 126 -7.42 -21.07 -0.49
N ASP A 127 -8.72 -20.75 -0.46
CA ASP A 127 -9.59 -20.82 0.72
C ASP A 127 -9.08 -19.99 1.91
N VAL A 128 -8.45 -18.84 1.59
CA VAL A 128 -7.95 -17.88 2.56
C VAL A 128 -8.92 -16.71 2.66
N ASN A 129 -9.28 -16.35 3.89
CA ASN A 129 -10.11 -15.18 4.19
C ASN A 129 -9.31 -14.10 4.91
N ILE A 130 -9.72 -12.84 4.75
CA ILE A 130 -9.22 -11.75 5.59
C ILE A 130 -10.18 -11.58 6.77
N ASP A 131 -9.71 -11.80 7.99
CA ASP A 131 -10.50 -11.59 9.21
C ASP A 131 -10.70 -10.11 9.47
N ARG A 132 -9.60 -9.35 9.50
CA ARG A 132 -9.60 -7.91 9.75
C ARG A 132 -8.33 -7.28 9.20
N ILE A 133 -8.35 -5.96 9.08
CA ILE A 133 -7.12 -5.18 8.94
C ILE A 133 -7.01 -4.20 10.11
N VAL A 134 -5.78 -3.91 10.54
CA VAL A 134 -5.52 -3.00 11.66
C VAL A 134 -4.49 -1.97 11.23
N VAL A 135 -4.80 -0.69 11.37
CA VAL A 135 -3.81 0.40 11.27
C VAL A 135 -3.29 0.68 12.68
N ASP A 136 -2.15 0.10 13.03
CA ASP A 136 -1.66 0.02 14.40
C ASP A 136 -0.51 0.97 14.71
N ASP A 137 0.26 1.43 13.71
CA ASP A 137 1.43 2.28 13.94
C ASP A 137 1.46 3.58 13.11
N LEU A 138 2.17 4.58 13.65
CA LEU A 138 2.49 5.85 13.00
C LEU A 138 3.93 6.24 13.35
N TRP A 139 4.82 6.12 12.38
CA TRP A 139 6.23 6.47 12.53
C TRP A 139 6.64 7.53 11.51
N ARG A 140 7.19 8.66 11.97
CA ARG A 140 7.61 9.79 11.11
C ARG A 140 6.55 10.14 10.05
N ASP A 141 5.31 10.33 10.50
CA ASP A 141 4.13 10.63 9.66
C ASP A 141 3.76 9.54 8.64
N THR A 142 4.33 8.34 8.77
CA THR A 142 4.03 7.18 7.94
C THR A 142 3.20 6.18 8.74
N PHE A 143 2.00 5.90 8.25
CA PHE A 143 1.11 4.90 8.85
C PHE A 143 1.51 3.49 8.41
N TYR A 144 1.41 2.54 9.33
CA TYR A 144 1.60 1.11 9.08
C TYR A 144 0.29 0.38 9.34
N ALA A 145 0.08 -0.71 8.62
CA ALA A 145 -1.09 -1.54 8.76
C ALA A 145 -0.73 -3.02 8.68
N LYS A 146 -1.60 -3.84 9.25
CA LYS A 146 -1.52 -5.29 9.22
C LYS A 146 -2.79 -5.87 8.66
N ILE A 147 -2.64 -6.92 7.87
CA ILE A 147 -3.74 -7.73 7.36
C ILE A 147 -3.69 -9.05 8.13
N TYR A 148 -4.78 -9.37 8.82
CA TYR A 148 -4.95 -10.64 9.52
C TYR A 148 -5.72 -11.60 8.62
N LEU A 149 -5.01 -12.63 8.13
CA LEU A 149 -5.54 -13.68 7.27
C LEU A 149 -5.91 -14.91 8.11
N VAL A 150 -6.92 -15.65 7.69
CA VAL A 150 -7.24 -16.97 8.24
C VAL A 150 -6.92 -18.02 7.18
N VAL A 151 -5.97 -18.89 7.48
CA VAL A 151 -5.51 -19.99 6.61
C VAL A 151 -5.64 -21.28 7.39
N GLU A 152 -6.48 -22.21 6.91
CA GLU A 152 -6.73 -23.50 7.58
C GLU A 152 -7.14 -23.38 9.07
N GLY A 153 -7.75 -22.25 9.45
CA GLY A 153 -8.19 -21.97 10.83
C GLY A 153 -7.13 -21.26 11.70
N GLU A 154 -5.92 -21.06 11.20
CA GLU A 154 -4.85 -20.32 11.87
C GLU A 154 -4.80 -18.87 11.38
N GLU A 155 -4.52 -17.94 12.30
CA GLU A 155 -4.36 -16.53 11.99
C GLU A 155 -2.91 -16.22 11.57
N ILE A 156 -2.74 -15.54 10.44
CA ILE A 156 -1.45 -15.08 9.93
C ILE A 156 -1.49 -13.56 9.79
N GLU A 157 -0.50 -12.89 10.36
CA GLU A 157 -0.30 -11.45 10.25
C GLU A 157 0.61 -11.12 9.06
N ILE A 158 0.17 -10.19 8.21
CA ILE A 158 0.94 -9.69 7.06
C ILE A 158 1.09 -8.18 7.16
N ASP A 159 2.34 -7.69 7.16
CA ASP A 159 2.66 -6.27 7.09
C ASP A 159 2.17 -5.65 5.77
N SER A 160 1.61 -4.44 5.84
CA SER A 160 0.97 -3.78 4.71
C SER A 160 0.97 -2.27 4.84
N ARG A 161 0.97 -1.59 3.70
CA ARG A 161 0.61 -0.17 3.66
C ARG A 161 -0.90 -0.04 3.93
N PRO A 162 -1.35 0.99 4.67
CA PRO A 162 -2.78 1.19 4.92
C PRO A 162 -3.62 1.25 3.65
N SER A 163 -3.10 1.84 2.58
CA SER A 163 -3.79 1.91 1.29
C SER A 163 -4.15 0.54 0.71
N ASP A 164 -3.24 -0.43 0.81
CA ASP A 164 -3.44 -1.78 0.28
C ASP A 164 -4.38 -2.58 1.18
N ALA A 165 -4.16 -2.50 2.50
CA ALA A 165 -5.02 -3.11 3.50
C ALA A 165 -6.48 -2.62 3.38
N ILE A 166 -6.70 -1.31 3.24
CA ILE A 166 -8.03 -0.72 3.05
C ILE A 166 -8.66 -1.18 1.74
N ALA A 167 -7.90 -1.18 0.64
CA ALA A 167 -8.40 -1.61 -0.67
C ALA A 167 -8.84 -3.09 -0.67
N LEU A 168 -8.15 -3.95 0.08
CA LEU A 168 -8.53 -5.35 0.29
C LEU A 168 -9.72 -5.48 1.23
N ALA A 169 -9.74 -4.74 2.35
CA ALA A 169 -10.83 -4.80 3.32
C ALA A 169 -12.19 -4.46 2.69
N ILE A 170 -12.23 -3.46 1.82
CA ILE A 170 -13.43 -3.10 1.07
C ILE A 170 -13.90 -4.25 0.17
N ARG A 171 -12.96 -4.95 -0.50
CA ARG A 171 -13.26 -6.04 -1.43
C ARG A 171 -13.69 -7.34 -0.74
N PHE A 172 -13.07 -7.66 0.40
CA PHE A 172 -13.43 -8.80 1.25
C PHE A 172 -14.61 -8.49 2.18
N ARG A 173 -14.98 -7.22 2.32
CA ARG A 173 -15.98 -6.75 3.29
C ARG A 173 -15.61 -7.14 4.72
N CYS A 174 -14.33 -7.12 5.06
CA CYS A 174 -13.86 -7.36 6.41
C CYS A 174 -13.77 -6.04 7.21
N PRO A 175 -13.84 -6.10 8.54
CA PRO A 175 -13.72 -4.92 9.40
C PRO A 175 -12.33 -4.28 9.33
N ILE A 176 -12.32 -2.94 9.47
CA ILE A 176 -11.13 -2.10 9.51
C ILE A 176 -11.02 -1.57 10.94
N TYR A 177 -9.88 -1.82 11.58
CA TYR A 177 -9.55 -1.29 12.90
C TYR A 177 -8.40 -0.30 12.81
N MET A 178 -8.34 0.58 13.82
CA MET A 178 -7.21 1.47 14.02
C MET A 178 -6.91 1.55 15.52
N SER A 179 -5.63 1.63 15.88
CA SER A 179 -5.22 1.83 17.26
C SER A 179 -5.72 3.19 17.78
N ASP A 180 -6.35 3.19 18.96
CA ASP A 180 -6.83 4.43 19.60
C ASP A 180 -5.69 5.42 19.86
N ASP A 181 -4.48 4.91 20.12
CA ASP A 181 -3.29 5.72 20.35
C ASP A 181 -2.82 6.43 19.06
N VAL A 182 -2.89 5.73 17.92
CA VAL A 182 -2.64 6.32 16.59
C VAL A 182 -3.65 7.44 16.32
N ILE A 183 -4.95 7.22 16.57
CA ILE A 183 -5.98 8.25 16.43
C ILE A 183 -5.66 9.46 17.33
N ALA A 184 -5.32 9.21 18.60
CA ALA A 184 -5.00 10.27 19.56
C ALA A 184 -3.74 11.06 19.16
N SER A 185 -2.75 10.43 18.54
CA SER A 185 -1.53 11.09 18.05
C SER A 185 -1.84 12.12 16.94
N ILE A 186 -2.70 11.76 15.99
CA ILE A 186 -3.12 12.64 14.89
C ILE A 186 -3.98 13.80 15.40
N GLN A 187 -4.84 13.55 16.39
CA GLN A 187 -5.68 14.61 16.97
C GLN A 187 -4.87 15.68 17.72
N ARG A 188 -3.80 15.30 18.41
CA ARG A 188 -2.90 16.25 19.06
C ARG A 188 -2.13 17.10 18.05
N SER A 189 -1.70 16.47 16.95
CA SER A 189 -0.93 17.17 15.90
C SER A 189 -1.78 18.15 15.09
N SER A 190 -3.10 17.93 15.00
CA SER A 190 -4.02 18.81 14.28
C SER A 190 -4.58 19.98 15.10
N ASN A 191 -4.37 20.00 16.42
CA ASN A 191 -4.77 21.10 17.30
C ASN A 191 -3.58 21.58 18.15
N PRO A 192 -2.70 22.45 17.61
CA PRO A 192 -1.58 23.00 18.37
C PRO A 192 -2.12 23.85 19.53
N GLU A 193 -1.59 23.64 20.75
CA GLU A 193 -1.83 24.48 21.94
C GLU A 193 -1.44 25.95 21.70
#